data_AF-A0AAU4EDQ9-F1
#
_entry.id   AF-A0AAU4EDQ9-F1
#
_cell.length_a   1.000
_cell.length_b   1.000
_cell.length_c   1.000
_cell.angle_alpha   90.00
_cell.angle_beta   90.00
_cell.angle_gamma   90.00
#
_symmetry.space_group_name_H-M   'P 1'
#
loop_
_entity.id
_entity.type
_entity.pdbx_description
1 polymer ?
#
loop_
_entity_poly.entity_id
_entity_poly.type
_entity_poly.pdbx_seq_one_letter_code
_entity_poly.pdbx_strand_id
1 'polypeptide(L)'
;MVALAAVALVGLTGCDGPDPNNLETYYDDPATSTGQVVPPREAPVPAAKAAPVTQAAPDPGLLAERALLSDQDVAGEGVQPGSGATSGCLSGEASATSRTASWRYPSGSVLRHRVAAYADGSADDVVANAECTGHPVDVPAQAGVERQRAWCDGKTCTVLLAKGTLVSGLTVSASTEARAIDAAKRLLPVMAAKLAAPAAQP
;
A
#
# COMPACT_ATOMS: atom_id res chain seq x y z
N MET A 1 -16.27 -22.63 41.63
CA MET A 1 -14.99 -22.97 42.28
C MET A 1 -14.13 -23.70 41.28
N VAL A 2 -13.14 -23.02 40.71
CA VAL A 2 -11.97 -23.65 40.04
C VAL A 2 -10.76 -22.81 40.44
N ALA A 3 -9.73 -23.51 40.90
CA ALA A 3 -8.60 -22.99 41.64
C ALA A 3 -7.50 -22.39 40.76
N LEU A 4 -6.64 -21.59 41.41
CA LEU A 4 -5.47 -20.87 40.92
C LEU A 4 -4.45 -21.76 40.16
N ALA A 5 -3.74 -21.14 39.23
CA ALA A 5 -2.28 -21.28 39.13
C ALA A 5 -1.66 -19.99 38.58
N ALA A 6 -0.95 -19.26 39.44
CA ALA A 6 -0.04 -18.20 39.07
C ALA A 6 1.29 -18.82 38.60
N VAL A 7 1.84 -18.33 37.50
CA VAL A 7 3.24 -18.57 37.12
C VAL A 7 3.87 -17.22 36.84
N ALA A 8 4.76 -16.81 37.74
CA ALA A 8 5.73 -15.75 37.53
C ALA A 8 6.92 -16.33 36.77
N LEU A 9 7.42 -15.61 35.76
CA LEU A 9 8.73 -15.86 35.17
C LEU A 9 9.47 -14.54 34.97
N VAL A 10 10.71 -14.61 35.44
CA VAL A 10 11.67 -13.55 35.73
C VAL A 10 12.38 -13.12 34.45
N GLY A 11 12.93 -11.90 34.49
CA GLY A 11 13.46 -11.16 33.35
C GLY A 11 14.71 -11.74 32.68
N LEU A 12 14.96 -11.20 31.49
CA LEU A 12 16.25 -11.23 30.81
C LEU A 12 16.70 -9.79 30.59
N THR A 13 17.72 -9.42 31.35
CA THR A 13 18.56 -8.24 31.19
C THR A 13 19.50 -8.42 30.01
N GLY A 14 19.72 -7.33 29.26
CA GLY A 14 21.02 -7.01 28.67
C GLY A 14 21.31 -7.53 27.26
N CYS A 15 21.32 -6.62 26.28
CA CYS A 15 22.18 -6.67 25.10
C CYS A 15 22.58 -5.23 24.73
N ASP A 16 23.35 -4.59 25.61
CA ASP A 16 24.25 -3.50 25.20
C ASP A 16 25.48 -4.19 24.60
N GLY A 17 25.51 -4.24 23.27
CA GLY A 17 26.66 -4.70 22.50
C GLY A 17 27.40 -3.47 21.95
N PRO A 18 28.70 -3.29 22.21
CA PRO A 18 29.48 -2.22 21.60
C PRO A 18 29.51 -2.42 20.08
N ASP A 19 29.12 -1.37 19.36
CA ASP A 19 29.11 -1.28 17.90
C ASP A 19 30.51 -1.62 17.33
N PRO A 20 30.67 -2.74 16.59
CA PRO A 20 31.97 -3.16 16.10
C PRO A 20 32.22 -2.55 14.73
N ASN A 21 32.39 -1.22 14.65
CA ASN A 21 32.98 -0.61 13.46
C ASN A 21 33.58 0.78 13.71
N ASN A 22 34.55 0.86 14.63
CA ASN A 22 35.44 2.01 14.67
C ASN A 22 36.74 1.66 13.92
N LEU A 23 36.87 2.17 12.69
CA LEU A 23 38.04 2.02 11.82
C LEU A 23 39.14 3.09 12.08
N GLU A 24 39.03 3.90 13.15
CA GLU A 24 39.92 5.04 13.39
C GLU A 24 41.08 4.77 14.38
N THR A 25 41.38 3.52 14.75
CA THR A 25 42.37 3.22 15.81
C THR A 25 43.52 2.29 15.39
N TYR A 26 44.01 2.40 14.15
CA TYR A 26 45.18 1.60 13.72
C TYR A 26 46.35 2.36 13.10
N TYR A 27 46.56 3.62 13.46
CA TYR A 27 47.88 4.27 13.32
C TYR A 27 48.10 5.31 14.42
N ASP A 28 48.52 4.87 15.60
CA ASP A 28 49.26 5.72 16.53
C ASP A 28 50.63 5.05 16.74
N ASP A 29 51.64 5.59 16.07
CA ASP A 29 53.05 5.27 16.32
C ASP A 29 53.75 6.59 16.70
N PRO A 30 54.47 6.67 17.83
CA PRO A 30 54.95 7.92 18.36
C PRO A 30 56.29 8.30 17.73
N ALA A 31 56.38 9.48 17.13
CA ALA A 31 57.67 10.07 16.79
C ALA A 31 57.65 11.60 16.95
N THR A 32 58.40 12.05 17.96
CA THR A 32 58.84 13.43 18.13
C THR A 32 59.74 13.85 16.96
N SER A 33 59.36 14.87 16.19
CA SER A 33 60.33 15.71 15.48
C SER A 33 59.75 17.08 15.12
N THR A 34 60.34 18.10 15.72
CA THR A 34 60.20 19.51 15.39
C THR A 34 60.78 19.76 14.00
N GLY A 35 59.92 20.10 13.04
CA GLY A 35 60.30 20.59 11.71
C GLY A 35 59.40 21.75 11.32
N GLN A 36 59.94 22.97 11.34
CA GLN A 36 59.26 24.16 10.84
C GLN A 36 59.14 24.05 9.30
N VAL A 37 57.94 23.75 8.80
CA VAL A 37 57.64 23.68 7.37
C VAL A 37 56.86 24.92 6.96
N VAL A 38 57.39 25.66 6.00
CA VAL A 38 56.76 26.80 5.33
C VAL A 38 55.44 26.35 4.69
N PRO A 39 54.30 27.03 4.90
CA PRO A 39 53.04 26.60 4.29
C PRO A 39 53.10 26.80 2.76
N PRO A 40 52.85 25.76 1.96
CA PRO A 40 52.59 25.95 0.54
C PRO A 40 51.23 26.62 0.36
N ARG A 41 51.18 27.56 -0.58
CA ARG A 41 49.97 28.30 -0.97
C ARG A 41 48.94 27.31 -1.53
N GLU A 42 47.86 27.05 -0.80
CA GLU A 42 46.75 26.23 -1.28
C GLU A 42 46.16 26.84 -2.55
N ALA A 43 46.17 26.06 -3.64
CA ALA A 43 45.37 26.35 -4.81
C ALA A 43 43.89 26.13 -4.46
N PRO A 44 42.95 26.94 -4.99
CA PRO A 44 41.53 26.72 -4.76
C PRO A 44 41.12 25.34 -5.27
N VAL A 45 40.70 24.46 -4.37
CA VAL A 45 40.10 23.17 -4.75
C VAL A 45 38.77 23.48 -5.44
N PRO A 46 38.54 23.01 -6.69
CA PRO A 46 37.25 23.14 -7.33
C PRO A 46 36.20 22.46 -6.46
N ALA A 47 35.14 23.18 -6.08
CA ALA A 47 34.03 22.60 -5.33
C ALA A 47 33.53 21.34 -6.05
N ALA A 48 33.61 20.19 -5.38
CA ALA A 48 33.09 18.94 -5.90
C ALA A 48 31.60 19.14 -6.18
N LYS A 49 31.21 18.97 -7.45
CA LYS A 49 29.82 19.06 -7.89
C LYS A 49 29.02 18.02 -7.11
N ALA A 50 28.11 18.47 -6.25
CA ALA A 50 27.25 17.59 -5.47
C ALA A 50 26.57 16.60 -6.43
N ALA A 51 26.65 15.31 -6.09
CA ALA A 51 25.98 14.28 -6.86
C ALA A 51 24.46 14.58 -6.88
N PRO A 52 23.77 14.40 -8.01
CA PRO A 52 22.34 14.58 -8.07
C PRO A 52 21.68 13.63 -7.06
N VAL A 53 20.86 14.19 -6.17
CA VAL A 53 20.09 13.40 -5.21
C VAL A 53 19.03 12.65 -6.01
N THR A 54 19.21 11.33 -6.17
CA THR A 54 18.17 10.48 -6.74
C THR A 54 16.97 10.48 -5.78
N GLN A 55 15.84 11.05 -6.21
CA GLN A 55 14.60 10.95 -5.44
C GLN A 55 14.22 9.48 -5.31
N ALA A 56 14.06 9.01 -4.06
CA ALA A 56 13.59 7.66 -3.79
C ALA A 56 12.19 7.47 -4.39
N ALA A 57 11.96 6.31 -5.00
CA ALA A 57 10.64 5.94 -5.49
C ALA A 57 9.62 5.96 -4.34
N PRO A 58 8.35 6.34 -4.59
CA PRO A 58 7.33 6.36 -3.55
C PRO A 58 7.10 4.95 -2.98
N ASP A 59 6.94 4.84 -1.66
CA ASP A 59 6.61 3.56 -1.01
C ASP A 59 5.27 3.00 -1.56
N PRO A 60 5.28 1.78 -2.14
CA PRO A 60 4.07 1.11 -2.62
C PRO A 60 2.99 0.94 -1.55
N GLY A 61 3.38 0.76 -0.28
CA GLY A 61 2.45 0.64 0.84
C GLY A 61 1.66 1.92 1.07
N LEU A 62 2.35 3.07 1.12
CA LEU A 62 1.71 4.40 1.22
C LEU A 62 0.88 4.76 0.00
N LEU A 63 1.26 4.31 -1.20
CA LEU A 63 0.43 4.48 -2.40
C LEU A 63 -0.89 3.70 -2.27
N ALA A 64 -0.83 2.42 -1.88
CA ALA A 64 -2.01 1.60 -1.69
C ALA A 64 -2.93 2.13 -0.57
N GLU A 65 -2.36 2.64 0.52
CA GLU A 65 -3.09 3.26 1.63
C GLU A 65 -3.88 4.49 1.17
N ARG A 66 -3.24 5.40 0.40
CA ARG A 66 -3.88 6.64 -0.07
C ARG A 66 -5.03 6.38 -1.04
N ALA A 67 -4.89 5.35 -1.87
CA ALA A 67 -5.93 4.93 -2.81
C ALA A 67 -7.05 4.13 -2.13
N LEU A 68 -6.88 3.68 -0.87
CA LEU A 68 -7.92 2.98 -0.13
C LEU A 68 -9.08 3.94 0.20
N LEU A 69 -10.30 3.42 0.06
CA LEU A 69 -11.52 4.13 0.46
C LEU A 69 -11.54 4.22 1.98
N SER A 70 -11.91 5.40 2.48
CA SER A 70 -12.12 5.70 3.89
C SER A 70 -13.61 5.71 4.24
N ASP A 71 -13.92 5.81 5.53
CA ASP A 71 -15.29 5.94 6.02
C ASP A 71 -16.00 7.18 5.46
N GLN A 72 -15.26 8.27 5.25
CA GLN A 72 -15.78 9.49 4.65
C GLN A 72 -16.17 9.28 3.19
N ASP A 73 -15.39 8.48 2.45
CA ASP A 73 -15.62 8.19 1.03
C ASP A 73 -16.90 7.36 0.82
N VAL A 74 -17.28 6.54 1.80
CA VAL A 74 -18.47 5.66 1.75
C VAL A 74 -19.64 6.16 2.60
N ALA A 75 -19.52 7.33 3.23
CA ALA A 75 -20.55 7.86 4.14
C ALA A 75 -21.93 7.99 3.47
N GLY A 76 -21.96 8.32 2.17
CA GLY A 76 -23.20 8.42 1.38
C GLY A 76 -23.93 7.09 1.16
N GLU A 77 -23.27 5.95 1.37
CA GLU A 77 -23.89 4.63 1.22
C GLU A 77 -24.64 4.17 2.48
N GLY A 78 -24.52 4.89 3.61
CA GLY A 78 -25.14 4.49 4.87
C GLY A 78 -24.55 3.20 5.45
N VAL A 79 -23.29 2.89 5.10
CA VAL A 79 -22.56 1.73 5.62
C VAL A 79 -21.82 2.08 6.90
N GLN A 80 -21.50 1.05 7.69
CA GLN A 80 -20.68 1.17 8.90
C GLN A 80 -19.42 0.33 8.76
N PRO A 81 -18.28 0.74 9.35
CA PRO A 81 -17.08 -0.08 9.39
C PRO A 81 -17.39 -1.46 9.96
N GLY A 82 -16.87 -2.51 9.32
CA GLY A 82 -17.15 -3.86 9.77
C GLY A 82 -16.30 -4.90 9.08
N SER A 83 -16.10 -6.04 9.72
CA SER A 83 -15.43 -7.18 9.10
C SER A 83 -16.42 -7.99 8.27
N GLY A 84 -15.98 -8.55 7.15
CA GLY A 84 -16.80 -9.42 6.32
C GLY A 84 -15.92 -10.17 5.33
N ALA A 85 -16.00 -11.50 5.36
CA ALA A 85 -15.32 -12.31 4.36
C ALA A 85 -16.18 -12.33 3.09
N THR A 86 -15.75 -11.61 2.06
CA THR A 86 -16.24 -11.78 0.70
C THR A 86 -15.06 -12.21 -0.17
N SER A 87 -15.22 -13.31 -0.89
CA SER A 87 -14.26 -13.72 -1.91
C SER A 87 -14.34 -12.74 -3.07
N GLY A 88 -13.25 -12.02 -3.31
CA GLY A 88 -13.10 -11.11 -4.45
C GLY A 88 -11.98 -11.58 -5.37
N CYS A 89 -11.95 -11.05 -6.58
CA CYS A 89 -11.02 -11.46 -7.62
C CYS A 89 -9.52 -11.37 -7.22
N LEU A 90 -9.17 -10.38 -6.40
CA LEU A 90 -7.78 -10.15 -5.96
C LEU A 90 -7.34 -11.04 -4.80
N SER A 91 -8.15 -12.01 -4.34
CA SER A 91 -7.87 -12.74 -3.08
C SER A 91 -6.65 -13.68 -3.17
N GLY A 92 -6.18 -14.03 -4.37
CA GLY A 92 -5.08 -14.98 -4.57
C GLY A 92 -3.85 -14.45 -5.32
N GLU A 93 -3.84 -13.19 -5.76
CA GLU A 93 -2.72 -12.65 -6.54
C GLU A 93 -1.54 -12.21 -5.67
N ALA A 94 -0.33 -12.49 -6.15
CA ALA A 94 0.90 -12.03 -5.54
C ALA A 94 1.08 -10.52 -5.80
N SER A 95 0.72 -9.71 -4.82
CA SER A 95 1.03 -8.27 -4.78
C SER A 95 2.22 -8.00 -3.88
N ALA A 96 3.06 -7.00 -4.20
CA ALA A 96 4.15 -6.59 -3.31
C ALA A 96 3.63 -6.03 -1.99
N THR A 97 2.51 -5.31 -2.01
CA THR A 97 1.80 -4.83 -0.83
C THR A 97 0.31 -4.68 -1.14
N SER A 98 -0.56 -4.92 -0.16
CA SER A 98 -1.98 -4.60 -0.30
C SER A 98 -2.61 -4.06 0.99
N ARG A 99 -3.69 -3.30 0.81
CA ARG A 99 -4.52 -2.72 1.87
C ARG A 99 -5.97 -3.07 1.63
N THR A 100 -6.73 -3.29 2.70
CA THR A 100 -8.14 -3.67 2.63
C THR A 100 -8.95 -2.92 3.67
N ALA A 101 -10.11 -2.44 3.26
CA ALA A 101 -11.13 -1.88 4.14
C ALA A 101 -12.48 -2.57 3.87
N SER A 102 -13.34 -2.60 4.88
CA SER A 102 -14.62 -3.32 4.81
C SER A 102 -15.70 -2.61 5.61
N TRP A 103 -16.91 -2.65 5.06
CA TRP A 103 -18.10 -2.04 5.64
C TRP A 103 -19.30 -2.96 5.48
N ARG A 104 -20.32 -2.71 6.30
CA ARG A 104 -21.60 -3.41 6.24
C ARG A 104 -22.74 -2.43 6.12
N TYR A 105 -23.71 -2.78 5.28
CA TYR A 105 -25.01 -2.11 5.24
C TYR A 105 -25.88 -2.63 6.39
N PRO A 106 -26.84 -1.83 6.90
CA PRO A 106 -27.84 -2.29 7.85
C PRO A 106 -28.64 -3.51 7.37
N SER A 107 -28.77 -3.70 6.06
CA SER A 107 -29.41 -4.87 5.45
C SER A 107 -28.62 -6.18 5.57
N GLY A 108 -27.40 -6.15 6.10
CA GLY A 108 -26.47 -7.28 6.15
C GLY A 108 -25.60 -7.45 4.91
N SER A 109 -25.80 -6.61 3.88
CA SER A 109 -24.93 -6.57 2.69
C SER A 109 -23.52 -6.12 3.09
N VAL A 110 -22.50 -6.54 2.35
CA VAL A 110 -21.08 -6.28 2.66
C VAL A 110 -20.42 -5.55 1.50
N LEU A 111 -19.61 -4.55 1.85
CA LEU A 111 -18.71 -3.84 0.95
C LEU A 111 -17.27 -4.14 1.37
N ARG A 112 -16.42 -4.55 0.43
CA ARG A 112 -14.99 -4.71 0.67
C ARG A 112 -14.22 -4.00 -0.44
N HIS A 113 -13.27 -3.16 -0.06
CA HIS A 113 -12.36 -2.52 -1.00
C HIS A 113 -10.93 -2.96 -0.68
N ARG A 114 -10.22 -3.43 -1.70
CA ARG A 114 -8.81 -3.79 -1.61
C ARG A 114 -8.02 -2.99 -2.64
N VAL A 115 -6.87 -2.47 -2.23
CA VAL A 115 -5.89 -1.88 -3.15
C VAL A 115 -4.61 -2.67 -3.07
N ALA A 116 -4.07 -3.06 -4.22
CA ALA A 116 -2.83 -3.80 -4.35
C ALA A 116 -1.83 -3.01 -5.20
N ALA A 117 -0.58 -2.98 -4.76
CA ALA A 117 0.54 -2.42 -5.51
C ALA A 117 1.43 -3.54 -6.06
N TYR A 118 1.80 -3.43 -7.33
CA TYR A 118 2.64 -4.39 -8.05
C TYR A 118 3.98 -3.71 -8.37
N ALA A 119 5.09 -4.30 -7.91
CA ALA A 119 6.42 -3.69 -8.05
C ALA A 119 6.97 -3.79 -9.47
N ASP A 120 6.75 -4.94 -10.12
CA ASP A 120 7.44 -5.31 -11.37
C ASP A 120 6.49 -5.47 -12.57
N GLY A 121 5.25 -4.98 -12.46
CA GLY A 121 4.22 -5.15 -13.49
C GLY A 121 3.25 -3.97 -13.58
N SER A 122 2.59 -3.83 -14.74
CA SER A 122 1.55 -2.82 -14.92
C SER A 122 0.24 -3.30 -14.30
N ALA A 123 -0.45 -2.40 -13.60
CA ALA A 123 -1.79 -2.68 -13.10
C ALA A 123 -2.77 -2.96 -14.25
N ASP A 124 -2.53 -2.36 -15.42
CA ASP A 124 -3.29 -2.61 -16.64
C ASP A 124 -3.26 -4.08 -17.04
N ASP A 125 -2.07 -4.69 -17.11
CA ASP A 125 -1.89 -6.10 -17.46
C ASP A 125 -2.54 -7.03 -16.42
N VAL A 126 -2.44 -6.70 -15.13
CA VAL A 126 -3.10 -7.47 -14.07
C VAL A 126 -4.61 -7.48 -14.30
N VAL A 127 -5.23 -6.31 -14.50
CA VAL A 127 -6.67 -6.24 -14.76
C VAL A 127 -7.04 -6.85 -16.11
N ALA A 128 -6.19 -6.73 -17.14
CA ALA A 128 -6.38 -7.33 -18.45
C ALA A 128 -6.53 -8.85 -18.37
N ASN A 129 -5.70 -9.49 -17.54
CA ASN A 129 -5.61 -10.94 -17.43
C ASN A 129 -6.42 -11.50 -16.25
N ALA A 130 -7.03 -10.65 -15.43
CA ALA A 130 -7.86 -11.09 -14.32
C ALA A 130 -9.05 -11.95 -14.80
N GLU A 131 -9.24 -13.10 -14.16
CA GLU A 131 -10.38 -13.99 -14.38
C GLU A 131 -11.13 -14.16 -13.06
N CYS A 132 -12.21 -13.41 -12.90
CA CYS A 132 -13.03 -13.47 -11.70
C CYS A 132 -14.19 -14.44 -11.91
N THR A 133 -14.61 -15.13 -10.86
CA THR A 133 -15.81 -15.98 -10.86
C THR A 133 -17.04 -15.17 -11.29
N GLY A 134 -17.92 -15.83 -12.05
CA GLY A 134 -19.17 -15.26 -12.51
C GLY A 134 -19.10 -14.82 -13.98
N HIS A 135 -20.04 -13.96 -14.38
CA HIS A 135 -20.13 -13.44 -15.74
C HIS A 135 -19.70 -11.97 -15.77
N PRO A 136 -19.09 -11.50 -16.87
CA PRO A 136 -18.71 -10.10 -17.01
C PRO A 136 -19.95 -9.21 -17.01
N VAL A 137 -19.83 -8.02 -16.41
CA VAL A 137 -20.90 -7.01 -16.40
C VAL A 137 -20.35 -5.65 -16.83
N ASP A 138 -21.19 -4.88 -17.51
CA ASP A 138 -20.82 -3.53 -17.95
C ASP A 138 -20.99 -2.51 -16.82
N VAL A 139 -19.95 -1.70 -16.65
CA VAL A 139 -19.94 -0.56 -15.73
C VAL A 139 -19.46 0.70 -16.46
N PRO A 140 -19.93 1.90 -16.07
CA PRO A 140 -19.54 3.14 -16.76
C PRO A 140 -18.03 3.34 -16.74
N ALA A 141 -17.46 3.80 -17.86
CA ALA A 141 -16.05 4.16 -17.95
C ALA A 141 -15.71 5.27 -16.93
N GLN A 142 -14.64 5.09 -16.18
CA GLN A 142 -14.15 6.08 -15.22
C GLN A 142 -13.00 6.89 -15.81
N ALA A 143 -12.96 8.19 -15.51
CA ALA A 143 -11.85 9.04 -15.91
C ALA A 143 -10.61 8.76 -15.05
N GLY A 144 -9.42 8.87 -15.65
CA GLY A 144 -8.15 8.78 -14.92
C GLY A 144 -7.73 7.37 -14.50
N VAL A 145 -8.42 6.34 -14.99
CA VAL A 145 -8.00 4.92 -14.90
C VAL A 145 -7.57 4.44 -16.29
N GLU A 146 -6.62 3.50 -16.32
CA GLU A 146 -6.09 2.92 -17.56
C GLU A 146 -6.98 1.78 -18.07
N ARG A 147 -7.52 0.99 -17.13
CA ARG A 147 -8.45 -0.10 -17.44
C ARG A 147 -9.43 -0.35 -16.31
N GLN A 148 -10.58 -0.88 -16.68
CA GLN A 148 -11.60 -1.34 -15.76
C GLN A 148 -12.27 -2.62 -16.26
N ARG A 149 -12.62 -3.51 -15.33
CA ARG A 149 -13.41 -4.72 -15.61
C ARG A 149 -14.30 -5.05 -14.43
N ALA A 150 -15.43 -5.68 -14.69
CA ALA A 150 -16.38 -6.07 -13.65
C ALA A 150 -17.02 -7.43 -13.95
N TRP A 151 -17.35 -8.15 -12.89
CA TRP A 151 -18.00 -9.46 -12.92
C TRP A 151 -19.01 -9.59 -11.80
N CYS A 152 -20.04 -10.41 -12.00
CA CYS A 152 -20.98 -10.81 -10.96
C CYS A 152 -21.15 -12.32 -10.91
N ASP A 153 -21.07 -12.85 -9.70
CA ASP A 153 -21.41 -14.23 -9.36
C ASP A 153 -22.60 -14.21 -8.38
N GLY A 154 -23.79 -14.42 -8.92
CA GLY A 154 -25.05 -14.34 -8.20
C GLY A 154 -25.23 -12.98 -7.51
N LYS A 155 -25.08 -12.94 -6.18
CA LYS A 155 -25.33 -11.73 -5.39
C LYS A 155 -24.06 -10.93 -5.06
N THR A 156 -22.92 -11.35 -5.60
CA THR A 156 -21.63 -10.74 -5.34
C THR A 156 -21.02 -10.24 -6.63
N CYS A 157 -20.72 -8.95 -6.68
CA CYS A 157 -20.06 -8.33 -7.83
C CYS A 157 -18.67 -7.83 -7.45
N THR A 158 -17.70 -8.02 -8.34
CA THR A 158 -16.35 -7.46 -8.21
C THR A 158 -16.07 -6.51 -9.35
N VAL A 159 -15.52 -5.34 -9.04
CA VAL A 159 -15.03 -4.36 -10.01
C VAL A 159 -13.56 -4.09 -9.76
N LEU A 160 -12.75 -4.12 -10.81
CA LEU A 160 -11.32 -3.84 -10.79
C LEU A 160 -11.02 -2.59 -11.62
N LEU A 161 -10.20 -1.70 -11.07
CA LEU A 161 -9.68 -0.50 -11.72
C LEU A 161 -8.14 -0.54 -11.68
N ALA A 162 -7.50 -0.18 -12.78
CA ALA A 162 -6.05 -0.11 -12.91
C ALA A 162 -5.58 1.34 -13.11
N LYS A 163 -4.48 1.70 -12.45
CA LYS A 163 -3.70 2.91 -12.76
C LYS A 163 -2.25 2.74 -12.35
N GLY A 164 -1.31 2.88 -13.29
CA GLY A 164 0.11 2.74 -13.05
C GLY A 164 0.44 1.37 -12.46
N THR A 165 0.88 1.34 -11.21
CA THR A 165 1.22 0.11 -10.46
C THR A 165 0.14 -0.32 -9.46
N LEU A 166 -1.00 0.38 -9.41
CA LEU A 166 -2.06 0.12 -8.44
C LEU A 166 -3.29 -0.51 -9.11
N VAL A 167 -3.78 -1.59 -8.49
CA VAL A 167 -5.10 -2.16 -8.77
C VAL A 167 -6.01 -1.90 -7.58
N SER A 168 -7.15 -1.27 -7.85
CA SER A 168 -8.23 -1.06 -6.88
C SER A 168 -9.39 -2.01 -7.18
N GLY A 169 -9.74 -2.85 -6.23
CA GLY A 169 -10.78 -3.88 -6.35
C GLY A 169 -11.89 -3.69 -5.34
N LEU A 170 -13.12 -3.50 -5.81
CA LEU A 170 -14.32 -3.45 -4.99
C LEU A 170 -15.10 -4.73 -5.11
N THR A 171 -15.46 -5.33 -3.98
CA THR A 171 -16.38 -6.46 -3.92
C THR A 171 -17.61 -6.06 -3.12
N VAL A 172 -18.78 -6.19 -3.74
CA VAL A 172 -20.07 -5.89 -3.12
C VAL A 172 -20.88 -7.18 -3.06
N SER A 173 -21.34 -7.57 -1.88
CA SER A 173 -22.30 -8.66 -1.71
C SER A 173 -23.61 -8.11 -1.19
N ALA A 174 -24.72 -8.38 -1.88
CA ALA A 174 -26.03 -7.82 -1.58
C ALA A 174 -27.14 -8.89 -1.52
N SER A 175 -28.39 -8.44 -1.40
CA SER A 175 -29.56 -9.34 -1.41
C SER A 175 -29.92 -9.85 -2.82
N THR A 176 -29.56 -9.09 -3.85
CA THR A 176 -29.76 -9.40 -5.27
C THR A 176 -28.56 -8.91 -6.08
N GLU A 177 -28.36 -9.48 -7.26
CA GLU A 177 -27.33 -9.06 -8.20
C GLU A 177 -27.47 -7.58 -8.60
N ALA A 178 -28.67 -7.16 -9.01
CA ALA A 178 -28.95 -5.78 -9.39
C ALA A 178 -28.56 -4.78 -8.29
N ARG A 179 -28.82 -5.10 -7.03
CA ARG A 179 -28.41 -4.25 -5.90
C ARG A 179 -26.89 -4.18 -5.72
N ALA A 180 -26.19 -5.28 -5.97
CA ALA A 180 -24.72 -5.30 -5.93
C ALA A 180 -24.13 -4.47 -7.08
N ILE A 181 -24.69 -4.57 -8.29
CA ILE A 181 -24.30 -3.77 -9.46
C ILE A 181 -24.55 -2.28 -9.19
N ASP A 182 -25.72 -1.92 -8.69
CA ASP A 182 -26.07 -0.52 -8.43
C ASP A 182 -25.14 0.12 -7.39
N ALA A 183 -24.83 -0.61 -6.31
CA ALA A 183 -23.87 -0.15 -5.31
C ALA A 183 -22.45 -0.01 -5.88
N ALA A 184 -22.00 -0.96 -6.70
CA ALA A 184 -20.71 -0.85 -7.38
C ALA A 184 -20.65 0.37 -8.30
N LYS A 185 -21.72 0.64 -9.08
CA LYS A 185 -21.81 1.81 -9.97
C LYS A 185 -21.76 3.14 -9.21
N ARG A 186 -22.36 3.23 -8.03
CA ARG A 186 -22.31 4.46 -7.21
C ARG A 186 -20.92 4.74 -6.65
N LEU A 187 -20.17 3.70 -6.26
CA LEU A 187 -18.86 3.84 -5.65
C LEU A 187 -17.71 3.96 -6.65
N LEU A 188 -17.92 3.54 -7.90
CA LEU A 188 -16.93 3.59 -8.97
C LEU A 188 -16.25 4.96 -9.16
N PRO A 189 -16.98 6.09 -9.22
CA PRO A 189 -16.36 7.41 -9.36
C PRO A 189 -15.46 7.77 -8.18
N VAL A 190 -15.84 7.37 -6.97
CA VAL A 190 -15.08 7.64 -5.74
C VAL A 190 -13.79 6.84 -5.74
N MET A 191 -13.86 5.55 -6.10
CA MET A 191 -12.66 4.71 -6.26
C MET A 191 -11.72 5.26 -7.32
N ALA A 192 -12.26 5.64 -8.49
CA ALA A 192 -11.46 6.18 -9.59
C ALA A 192 -10.77 7.47 -9.18
N ALA A 193 -11.46 8.38 -8.48
CA ALA A 193 -10.86 9.61 -7.97
C ALA A 193 -9.71 9.33 -6.98
N LYS A 194 -9.90 8.38 -6.07
CA LYS A 194 -8.88 7.98 -5.07
C LYS A 194 -7.68 7.32 -5.73
N LEU A 195 -7.92 6.43 -6.67
CA LEU A 195 -6.88 5.78 -7.46
C LEU A 195 -6.14 6.80 -8.33
N ALA A 196 -6.86 7.81 -8.84
CA ALA A 196 -6.30 8.80 -9.75
C ALA A 196 -5.55 9.94 -9.07
N ALA A 197 -5.72 10.12 -7.76
CA ALA A 197 -5.08 11.19 -7.00
C ALA A 197 -3.55 11.12 -7.17
N PRO A 198 -2.89 12.26 -7.43
CA PRO A 198 -1.44 12.28 -7.49
C PRO A 198 -0.85 11.85 -6.15
N ALA A 199 0.29 11.16 -6.19
CA ALA A 199 1.08 10.96 -4.99
C ALA A 199 1.48 12.35 -4.48
N ALA A 200 0.88 12.79 -3.37
CA ALA A 200 1.31 14.01 -2.69
C ALA A 200 2.83 13.91 -2.50
N GLN A 201 3.56 14.87 -3.09
CA GLN A 201 4.98 15.02 -2.85
C GLN A 201 5.15 15.43 -1.38
N PRO A 202 6.05 14.77 -0.63
CA PRO A 202 6.32 15.13 0.76
C PRO A 202 6.85 16.56 0.89
#